data_AF-A0A9Q9AXD0-F1
#
_entry.id   AF-A0A9Q9AXD0-F1
#
_cell.length_a   1.000
_cell.length_b   1.000
_cell.length_c   1.000
_cell.angle_alpha   90.00
_cell.angle_beta   90.00
_cell.angle_gamma   90.00
#
_symmetry.space_group_name_H-M   'P 1'
#
loop_
_entity.id
_entity.type
_entity.pdbx_description
1 polymer ?
#
loop_
_entity_poly.entity_id
_entity_poly.type
_entity_poly.pdbx_seq_one_letter_code
_entity_poly.pdbx_strand_id
1 'polypeptide(L)'
;MPLNYRESCYIAPALSPTFGRIPAAVVRAQVAAAPPSARRGTRYPQPMDDRPSRIEYQAGTSLMHQPILPSRNYRRGRPGPLRAVYNNEDRTEIMMVYHNPNISAHWGENYDRMVYIPAGYVDTDAPETESHVVQHSGSHPGRRARQLQVSPPRLSNVQE
;
A
#
# COMPACT_ATOMS: atom_id res chain seq x y z
N MET A 1 -25.12 -10.32 -3.62
CA MET A 1 -23.90 -11.12 -3.87
C MET A 1 -22.86 -10.72 -2.84
N PRO A 2 -22.38 -11.61 -1.95
CA PRO A 2 -21.30 -11.26 -1.03
C PRO A 2 -20.02 -10.99 -1.83
N LEU A 3 -19.35 -9.85 -1.57
CA LEU A 3 -18.09 -9.49 -2.21
C LEU A 3 -17.03 -10.55 -1.86
N ASN A 4 -16.44 -11.22 -2.86
CA ASN A 4 -15.35 -12.19 -2.65
C ASN A 4 -14.04 -11.45 -2.33
N TYR A 5 -13.94 -11.04 -1.09
CA TYR A 5 -12.87 -10.23 -0.55
C TYR A 5 -11.47 -10.84 -0.53
N ARG A 6 -11.34 -12.15 -0.80
CA ARG A 6 -10.06 -12.87 -0.84
C ARG A 6 -9.27 -12.57 -2.11
N GLU A 7 -9.96 -12.14 -3.17
CA GLU A 7 -9.38 -11.86 -4.48
C GLU A 7 -9.35 -10.36 -4.79
N SER A 8 -10.11 -9.52 -4.07
CA SER A 8 -10.02 -8.06 -4.21
C SER A 8 -8.73 -7.48 -3.61
N CYS A 9 -8.21 -6.40 -4.19
CA CYS A 9 -7.02 -5.72 -3.68
C CYS A 9 -7.10 -4.20 -3.83
N TYR A 10 -6.22 -3.50 -3.11
CA TYR A 10 -5.97 -2.07 -3.30
C TYR A 10 -4.62 -1.86 -3.97
N ILE A 11 -4.55 -0.94 -4.93
CA ILE A 11 -3.35 -0.62 -5.70
C ILE A 11 -2.93 0.84 -5.47
N ALA A 12 -1.65 1.06 -5.19
CA ALA A 12 -0.99 2.36 -5.12
C ALA A 12 0.16 2.42 -6.15
N PRO A 13 -0.08 2.89 -7.37
CA PRO A 13 0.89 2.82 -8.46
C PRO A 13 2.16 3.66 -8.19
N ALA A 14 2.06 4.69 -7.35
CA ALA A 14 3.19 5.55 -7.00
C ALA A 14 4.10 4.97 -5.89
N LEU A 15 3.81 3.77 -5.38
CA LEU A 15 4.61 3.12 -4.34
C LEU A 15 5.42 1.93 -4.87
N SER A 16 6.44 1.54 -4.11
CA SER A 16 7.23 0.34 -4.40
C SER A 16 6.36 -0.93 -4.42
N PRO A 17 6.79 -2.02 -5.09
CA PRO A 17 6.00 -3.25 -5.19
C PRO A 17 5.51 -3.81 -3.84
N THR A 18 6.31 -3.65 -2.77
CA THR A 18 5.94 -4.07 -1.40
C THR A 18 4.68 -3.40 -0.87
N PHE A 19 4.44 -2.13 -1.23
CA PHE A 19 3.29 -1.34 -0.77
C PHE A 19 2.31 -0.98 -1.88
N GLY A 20 2.68 -1.25 -3.15
CA GLY A 20 1.91 -0.91 -4.33
C GLY A 20 0.68 -1.80 -4.53
N ARG A 21 0.62 -2.98 -3.89
CA ARG A 21 -0.56 -3.84 -3.90
C ARG A 21 -0.79 -4.46 -2.54
N ILE A 22 -2.02 -4.39 -2.03
CA ILE A 22 -2.40 -5.02 -0.75
C ILE A 22 -3.75 -5.73 -0.86
N PRO A 23 -3.86 -7.02 -0.44
CA PRO A 23 -5.14 -7.72 -0.46
C PRO A 23 -6.16 -7.03 0.46
N ALA A 24 -7.39 -6.88 -0.02
CA ALA A 24 -8.44 -6.21 0.75
C ALA A 24 -8.80 -6.99 2.02
N ALA A 25 -8.65 -8.33 2.01
CA ALA A 25 -8.80 -9.16 3.21
C ALA A 25 -7.78 -8.80 4.31
N VAL A 26 -6.52 -8.49 3.96
CA VAL A 26 -5.48 -8.08 4.91
C VAL A 26 -5.85 -6.72 5.52
N VAL A 27 -6.31 -5.78 4.70
CA VAL A 27 -6.78 -4.47 5.16
C VAL A 27 -7.93 -4.63 6.16
N ARG A 28 -8.97 -5.38 5.81
CA ARG A 28 -10.13 -5.62 6.69
C ARG A 28 -9.74 -6.26 8.02
N ALA A 29 -8.87 -7.28 7.99
CA ALA A 29 -8.41 -7.93 9.21
C ALA A 29 -7.67 -6.96 10.14
N GLN A 30 -6.86 -6.06 9.57
CA GLN A 30 -6.14 -5.04 10.34
C GLN A 30 -7.06 -3.95 10.89
N VAL A 31 -8.04 -3.49 10.10
CA VAL A 31 -9.05 -2.52 10.55
C VAL A 31 -9.93 -3.13 11.66
N ALA A 32 -10.37 -4.38 11.51
CA ALA A 32 -11.13 -5.07 12.54
C ALA A 32 -10.33 -5.23 13.85
N ALA A 33 -9.02 -5.47 13.77
CA ALA A 33 -8.14 -5.62 14.93
C ALA A 33 -7.68 -4.30 15.57
N ALA A 34 -7.94 -3.14 14.95
CA ALA A 34 -7.52 -1.85 15.50
C ALA A 34 -8.30 -1.53 16.80
N PRO A 35 -7.68 -0.97 17.84
CA PRO A 35 -8.44 -0.51 19.01
C PRO A 35 -9.37 0.66 18.62
N PRO A 36 -10.42 0.98 19.39
CA PRO A 36 -11.30 2.12 19.10
C PRO A 36 -10.57 3.48 19.10
N SER A 37 -9.47 3.59 19.85
CA SER A 37 -8.63 4.79 19.90
C SER A 37 -7.19 4.41 20.20
N ALA A 38 -6.27 5.35 19.99
CA ALA A 38 -4.87 5.15 20.35
C ALA A 38 -4.73 4.80 21.84
N ARG A 39 -4.04 3.69 22.13
CA ARG A 39 -3.69 3.31 23.50
C ARG A 39 -2.62 4.27 24.04
N ARG A 40 -2.53 4.43 25.36
CA ARG A 40 -1.48 5.23 26.01
C ARG A 40 -0.10 4.85 25.48
N GLY A 41 0.66 5.84 25.01
CA GLY A 41 2.01 5.65 24.45
C GLY A 41 2.04 5.15 23.00
N THR A 42 0.90 5.03 22.33
CA THR A 42 0.81 4.75 20.89
C THR A 42 0.21 5.95 20.18
N ARG A 43 0.57 6.13 18.90
CA ARG A 43 0.03 7.22 18.07
C ARG A 43 -1.28 6.85 17.41
N TYR A 44 -1.54 5.57 17.16
CA TYR A 44 -2.62 5.12 16.26
C TYR A 44 -3.58 4.13 16.95
N PRO A 45 -4.84 4.04 16.48
CA PRO A 45 -5.42 4.83 15.38
C PRO A 45 -5.69 6.28 15.79
N GLN A 46 -5.77 7.17 14.81
CA GLN A 46 -6.00 8.61 15.02
C GLN A 46 -7.30 9.05 14.36
N PRO A 47 -7.98 10.07 14.90
CA PRO A 47 -9.04 10.76 14.16
C PRO A 47 -8.52 11.24 12.80
N MET A 48 -9.38 11.14 11.79
CA MET A 48 -9.16 11.75 10.49
C MET A 48 -9.74 13.17 10.51
N ASP A 49 -9.06 14.09 11.20
CA ASP A 49 -9.51 15.49 11.27
C ASP A 49 -9.25 16.17 9.91
N ASP A 50 -10.30 16.55 9.17
CA ASP A 50 -10.40 17.47 7.99
C ASP A 50 -9.20 17.62 7.01
N ARG A 51 -8.29 16.65 6.95
CA ARG A 51 -7.00 16.76 6.26
C ARG A 51 -6.75 15.52 5.41
N PRO A 52 -7.49 15.37 4.30
CA PRO A 52 -7.17 16.20 3.15
C PRO A 52 -8.40 16.64 2.33
N SER A 53 -8.38 17.88 1.87
CA SER A 53 -9.35 18.47 0.93
C SER A 53 -9.56 17.68 -0.38
N ARG A 54 -8.73 16.67 -0.68
CA ARG A 54 -8.77 15.83 -1.88
C ARG A 54 -9.49 14.49 -1.71
N ILE A 55 -9.90 14.13 -0.49
CA ILE A 55 -10.43 12.81 -0.20
C ILE A 55 -11.86 12.96 0.32
N GLU A 56 -12.82 13.06 -0.60
CA GLU A 56 -14.26 13.08 -0.31
C GLU A 56 -14.75 11.74 0.26
N TYR A 57 -14.71 11.57 1.58
CA TYR A 57 -15.15 10.32 2.22
C TYR A 57 -16.47 10.56 2.96
N GLN A 58 -17.55 9.94 2.50
CA GLN A 58 -18.90 10.10 3.05
C GLN A 58 -19.20 9.09 4.17
N ALA A 59 -18.38 9.04 5.22
CA ALA A 59 -18.64 8.09 6.30
C ALA A 59 -18.65 8.77 7.68
N GLY A 60 -19.85 9.06 8.19
CA GLY A 60 -20.11 9.35 9.60
C GLY A 60 -19.28 10.48 10.23
N THR A 61 -19.45 10.65 11.55
CA THR A 61 -18.79 11.71 12.35
C THR A 61 -17.56 11.21 13.13
N SER A 62 -17.19 9.93 13.02
CA SER A 62 -16.05 9.32 13.75
C SER A 62 -15.08 8.60 12.81
N LEU A 63 -14.48 9.35 11.89
CA LEU A 63 -13.46 8.82 11.01
C LEU A 63 -12.14 8.60 11.72
N MET A 64 -11.56 7.42 11.54
CA MET A 64 -10.26 7.07 12.05
C MET A 64 -9.34 6.64 10.92
N HIS A 65 -8.03 6.87 11.10
CA HIS A 65 -7.00 6.29 10.26
C HIS A 65 -5.98 5.47 11.05
N GLN A 66 -5.57 4.36 10.45
CA GLN A 66 -4.66 3.37 11.03
C GLN A 66 -3.61 2.95 9.99
N PRO A 67 -2.33 2.80 10.37
CA PRO A 67 -1.32 2.23 9.50
C PRO A 67 -1.63 0.79 9.13
N ILE A 68 -1.47 0.48 7.84
CA ILE A 68 -1.60 -0.87 7.29
C ILE A 68 -0.23 -1.35 6.84
N LEU A 69 0.16 -2.54 7.27
CA LEU A 69 1.41 -3.17 6.85
C LEU A 69 1.13 -4.49 6.11
N PRO A 70 1.84 -4.83 5.04
CA PRO A 70 1.56 -6.05 4.26
C PRO A 70 1.60 -7.36 5.08
N SER A 71 2.48 -7.44 6.10
CA SER A 71 2.79 -8.69 6.79
C SER A 71 2.29 -8.80 8.23
N ARG A 72 1.78 -7.73 8.84
CA ARG A 72 1.39 -7.74 10.26
C ARG A 72 0.51 -6.56 10.66
N ASN A 73 -0.19 -6.69 11.79
CA ASN A 73 -0.88 -5.56 12.40
C ASN A 73 0.13 -4.53 12.94
N TYR A 74 -0.08 -3.26 12.65
CA TYR A 74 0.72 -2.20 13.24
C TYR A 74 0.46 -2.07 14.75
N ARG A 75 1.54 -1.96 15.54
CA ARG A 75 1.49 -1.77 17.00
C ARG A 75 2.28 -0.55 17.47
N ARG A 76 3.48 -0.35 16.91
CA ARG A 76 4.40 0.75 17.23
C ARG A 76 5.50 0.85 16.17
N GLY A 77 6.26 1.94 16.18
CA GLY A 77 7.43 2.15 15.33
C GLY A 77 7.10 2.85 14.03
N ARG A 78 7.81 2.52 12.95
CA ARG A 78 7.59 3.11 11.63
C ARG A 78 6.25 2.63 11.06
N PRO A 79 5.28 3.53 10.77
CA PRO A 79 3.95 3.13 10.31
C PRO A 79 3.90 2.75 8.83
N GLY A 80 4.97 2.99 8.06
CA GLY A 80 4.93 2.83 6.60
C GLY A 80 4.02 3.85 5.91
N PRO A 81 3.87 3.75 4.58
CA PRO A 81 3.17 4.76 3.80
C PRO A 81 1.64 4.60 3.77
N LEU A 82 1.12 3.40 4.01
CA LEU A 82 -0.31 3.09 3.84
C LEU A 82 -1.13 3.43 5.09
N ARG A 83 -2.33 3.96 4.89
CA ARG A 83 -3.35 4.15 5.92
C ARG A 83 -4.69 3.59 5.43
N ALA A 84 -5.41 2.91 6.31
CA ALA A 84 -6.84 2.69 6.14
C ALA A 84 -7.58 3.83 6.85
N VAL A 85 -8.57 4.40 6.18
CA VAL A 85 -9.54 5.37 6.72
C VAL A 85 -10.90 4.67 6.79
N TYR A 86 -11.56 4.73 7.95
CA TYR A 86 -12.80 3.99 8.20
C TYR A 86 -13.67 4.69 9.26
N ASN A 87 -14.98 4.43 9.24
CA ASN A 87 -15.87 4.79 10.34
C ASN A 87 -15.56 3.91 11.55
N ASN A 88 -15.28 4.50 12.71
CA ASN A 88 -14.92 3.76 13.91
C ASN A 88 -16.09 2.96 14.53
N GLU A 89 -17.33 3.29 14.19
CA GLU A 89 -18.53 2.67 14.76
C GLU A 89 -18.73 1.23 14.27
N ASP A 90 -18.77 1.02 12.95
CA ASP A 90 -19.06 -0.28 12.34
C ASP A 90 -17.93 -0.84 11.47
N ARG A 91 -17.03 0.04 11.01
CA ARG A 91 -15.84 -0.27 10.20
C ARG A 91 -16.16 -1.03 8.91
N THR A 92 -17.37 -0.87 8.40
CA THR A 92 -17.87 -1.58 7.22
C THR A 92 -17.29 -0.99 5.94
N GLU A 93 -17.23 0.34 5.88
CA GLU A 93 -16.59 1.10 4.81
C GLU A 93 -15.13 1.40 5.15
N ILE A 94 -14.24 1.02 4.23
CA ILE A 94 -12.81 1.25 4.35
C ILE A 94 -12.31 1.87 3.06
N MET A 95 -11.65 3.01 3.17
CA MET A 95 -10.88 3.64 2.11
C MET A 95 -9.40 3.50 2.41
N MET A 96 -8.63 3.08 1.41
CA MET A 96 -7.18 3.02 1.51
C MET A 96 -6.56 4.27 0.91
N VAL A 97 -5.63 4.86 1.66
CA VAL A 97 -4.85 6.03 1.24
C VAL A 97 -3.36 5.79 1.48
N TYR A 98 -2.50 6.53 0.80
CA TYR A 98 -1.07 6.42 0.98
C TYR A 98 -0.35 7.77 0.88
N HIS A 99 0.78 7.89 1.56
CA HIS A 99 1.68 9.03 1.38
C HIS A 99 2.34 8.96 0.00
N ASN A 100 1.93 9.82 -0.93
CA ASN A 100 2.55 9.91 -2.26
C ASN A 100 3.90 10.66 -2.16
N PRO A 101 5.03 10.01 -2.50
CA PRO A 101 6.35 10.64 -2.43
C PRO A 101 6.55 11.74 -3.49
N ASN A 102 5.70 11.78 -4.53
CA ASN A 102 5.80 12.73 -5.63
C ASN A 102 5.09 14.06 -5.35
N ILE A 103 4.36 14.17 -4.23
CA ILE A 103 3.68 15.39 -3.81
C ILE A 103 4.50 16.03 -2.70
N SER A 104 5.03 17.24 -2.96
CA SER A 104 5.74 18.03 -1.94
C SER A 104 4.80 18.31 -0.77
N ALA A 105 5.19 17.86 0.43
CA ALA A 105 4.34 17.91 1.60
C ALA A 105 4.48 19.24 2.34
N HIS A 106 3.41 20.04 2.36
CA HIS A 106 3.08 20.80 3.56
C HIS A 106 2.05 19.97 4.35
N TRP A 107 2.40 19.64 5.60
CA TRP A 107 1.48 19.25 6.68
C TRP A 107 0.25 18.40 6.33
N GLY A 108 0.45 17.12 5.99
CA GLY A 108 -0.64 16.14 5.93
C GLY A 108 -1.46 16.15 4.63
N GLU A 109 -1.04 16.90 3.61
CA GLU A 109 -1.71 16.99 2.31
C GLU A 109 -1.21 15.98 1.26
N ASN A 110 -0.25 15.13 1.61
CA ASN A 110 0.38 14.21 0.66
C ASN A 110 -0.30 12.83 0.58
N TYR A 111 -1.60 12.75 0.88
CA TYR A 111 -2.36 11.51 0.75
C TYR A 111 -3.03 11.42 -0.62
N ASP A 112 -2.80 10.31 -1.30
CA ASP A 112 -3.61 9.88 -2.45
C ASP A 112 -4.40 8.63 -2.12
N ARG A 113 -5.51 8.43 -2.83
CA ARG A 113 -6.35 7.24 -2.72
C ARG A 113 -5.70 6.07 -3.45
N MET A 114 -5.77 4.89 -2.83
CA MET A 114 -5.52 3.65 -3.54
C MET A 114 -6.73 3.27 -4.38
N VAL A 115 -6.50 2.63 -5.53
CA VAL A 115 -7.56 2.10 -6.38
C VAL A 115 -8.01 0.75 -5.83
N TYR A 116 -9.32 0.56 -5.62
CA TYR A 116 -9.88 -0.74 -5.24
C TYR A 116 -10.21 -1.55 -6.49
N ILE A 117 -9.62 -2.73 -6.60
CA ILE A 117 -9.89 -3.71 -7.65
C ILE A 117 -10.75 -4.84 -7.06
N PRO A 118 -12.00 -5.01 -7.51
CA PRO A 118 -12.86 -6.09 -7.05
C PRO A 118 -12.37 -7.45 -7.55
N ALA A 119 -12.68 -8.51 -6.80
CA ALA A 119 -12.46 -9.88 -7.25
C ALA A 119 -13.11 -10.17 -8.61
N GLY A 120 -12.43 -10.97 -9.43
CA GLY A 120 -12.87 -11.29 -10.78
C GLY A 120 -12.56 -10.21 -11.83
N TYR A 121 -12.09 -9.02 -11.43
CA TYR A 121 -11.47 -8.08 -12.36
C TYR A 121 -10.01 -8.49 -12.55
N VAL A 122 -9.71 -9.13 -13.69
CA VAL A 122 -8.33 -9.38 -14.11
C VAL A 122 -7.78 -8.05 -14.61
N ASP A 123 -6.81 -7.51 -13.90
CA ASP A 123 -6.04 -6.34 -14.33
C ASP A 123 -5.10 -6.81 -15.45
N THR A 124 -5.59 -6.87 -16.69
CA THR A 124 -4.83 -7.34 -17.86
C THR A 124 -3.67 -6.42 -18.23
N ASP A 125 -3.54 -5.26 -17.58
CA ASP A 125 -2.49 -4.27 -17.85
C ASP A 125 -1.51 -4.07 -16.68
N ALA A 126 -1.62 -4.83 -15.59
CA ALA A 126 -0.59 -4.81 -14.56
C ALA A 126 0.66 -5.53 -15.10
N PRO A 127 1.82 -4.86 -15.25
CA PRO A 127 3.02 -5.54 -15.69
C PRO A 127 3.33 -6.64 -14.69
N GLU A 128 3.27 -7.89 -15.17
CA GLU A 128 3.73 -9.05 -14.42
C GLU A 128 5.18 -8.74 -14.01
N THR A 129 5.39 -8.43 -12.73
CA THR A 129 6.73 -8.57 -12.17
C THR A 129 7.04 -10.05 -12.25
N GLU A 130 7.71 -10.43 -13.34
CA GLU A 130 8.31 -11.74 -13.55
C GLU A 130 9.04 -12.12 -12.27
N SER A 131 8.39 -12.99 -11.50
CA SER A 131 9.03 -13.66 -10.40
C SER A 131 9.87 -14.73 -11.06
N HIS A 132 11.12 -14.38 -11.39
CA HIS A 132 12.12 -15.34 -11.82
C HIS A 132 12.32 -16.36 -10.69
N VAL A 133 11.59 -17.47 -10.79
CA VAL A 133 11.78 -18.66 -9.97
C VAL A 133 13.08 -19.31 -10.44
N VAL A 134 14.19 -18.94 -9.82
CA VAL A 134 15.40 -19.77 -9.88
C VAL A 134 15.25 -20.84 -8.81
N GLN A 135 14.76 -22.02 -9.20
CA GLN A 135 14.84 -23.22 -8.36
C GLN A 135 16.18 -23.93 -8.57
N HIS A 136 16.88 -24.07 -7.43
CA HIS A 136 17.80 -25.13 -7.02
C HIS A 136 19.02 -25.50 -7.88
N SER A 137 20.21 -25.30 -7.30
CA SER A 137 21.01 -26.44 -6.78
C SER A 137 22.06 -25.94 -5.78
N GLY A 138 22.19 -26.65 -4.65
CA GLY A 138 23.13 -26.29 -3.59
C GLY A 138 24.59 -26.61 -3.94
N SER A 139 25.51 -25.82 -3.38
CA SER A 139 26.74 -26.22 -2.66
C SER A 139 27.62 -24.98 -2.44
N HIS A 140 28.06 -24.78 -1.18
CA HIS A 140 29.08 -23.80 -0.74
C HIS A 140 30.50 -24.19 -1.27
N PRO A 141 31.58 -23.42 -1.03
CA PRO A 141 31.76 -21.96 -1.00
C PRO A 141 33.00 -21.49 -1.82
N GLY A 142 33.06 -20.19 -2.14
CA GLY A 142 34.32 -19.45 -2.36
C GLY A 142 34.75 -19.20 -3.81
N ARG A 143 34.67 -17.94 -4.25
CA ARG A 143 35.77 -17.15 -4.85
C ARG A 143 35.25 -15.83 -5.43
N ARG A 144 36.11 -14.81 -5.33
CA ARG A 144 36.00 -13.47 -5.92
C ARG A 144 35.75 -13.51 -7.44
N ALA A 145 34.85 -12.66 -7.93
CA ALA A 145 34.91 -12.06 -9.28
C ALA A 145 34.07 -10.77 -9.25
N ARG A 146 34.71 -9.60 -9.21
CA ARG A 146 34.95 -8.69 -10.36
C ARG A 146 33.66 -8.26 -11.08
N GLN A 147 33.30 -7.02 -10.77
CA GLN A 147 32.61 -5.99 -11.56
C GLN A 147 32.51 -6.28 -13.08
N LEU A 148 31.28 -6.33 -13.59
CA LEU A 148 30.97 -6.09 -15.00
C LEU A 148 30.04 -4.88 -15.05
N GLN A 149 30.58 -3.76 -15.55
CA GLN A 149 29.81 -2.61 -15.99
C GLN A 149 28.99 -3.03 -17.22
N VAL A 150 27.68 -2.80 -17.19
CA VAL A 150 26.84 -2.88 -18.38
C VAL A 150 26.46 -1.44 -18.74
N SER A 151 27.00 -0.97 -19.86
CA SER A 151 26.64 0.32 -20.45
C SER A 151 25.21 0.30 -20.96
N PRO A 152 24.44 1.40 -20.84
CA PRO A 152 23.12 1.50 -21.47
C PRO A 152 23.23 1.66 -22.99
N PRO A 153 22.22 1.21 -23.76
CA PRO A 153 22.19 1.36 -25.21
C PRO A 153 22.02 2.83 -25.63
N ARG A 154 22.78 3.24 -26.66
CA ARG A 154 22.63 4.52 -27.37
C ARG A 154 21.30 4.55 -28.10
N LEU A 155 20.49 5.60 -27.87
CA LEU A 155 19.41 5.98 -28.76
C LEU A 155 20.02 6.80 -29.91
N SER A 156 19.90 6.29 -31.13
CA SER A 156 20.24 7.00 -32.36
C SER A 156 19.05 7.86 -32.80
N ASN A 157 19.31 9.13 -33.09
CA ASN A 157 18.37 10.05 -33.72
C ASN A 157 17.82 9.49 -35.03
N VAL A 158 16.52 9.65 -35.26
CA VAL A 158 15.93 9.73 -36.61
C VAL A 158 15.19 11.06 -36.66
N GLN A 159 15.74 11.97 -37.47
CA GLN A 159 15.04 13.13 -38.01
C GLN A 159 14.29 12.68 -39.25
N GLU A 160 13.03 13.10 -39.37
CA GLU A 160 12.49 13.65 -40.62
C GLU A 160 11.73 14.94 -40.28
#